data_AF-A0A6P0P808-F1
#
_entry.id   AF-A0A6P0P808-F1
#
_cell.length_a   1.000
_cell.length_b   1.000
_cell.length_c   1.000
_cell.angle_alpha   90.00
_cell.angle_beta   90.00
_cell.angle_gamma   90.00
#
_symmetry.space_group_name_H-M   'P 1'
#
loop_
_entity.id
_entity.type
_entity.pdbx_description
1 polymer ?
#
loop_
_entity_poly.entity_id
_entity_poly.type
_entity_poly.pdbx_seq_one_letter_code
_entity_poly.pdbx_strand_id
1 'polypeptide(L)'
;MEPIELTAVAIAYHFLTKYVEKTGEGLAEKTTENLGKLWQGIKTMPANTFAALKPARENPFPGDFEQAIREMEAVANQNPELKQDIIDVVAVAKEEYPEYVKNLEAKLEEIKSQGITAEKINALFQGSTITGGVVGNTGNFIGNTGTTIEGNVNFNQI
;
A
#
# COMPACT_ATOMS: atom_id res chain seq x y z
N MET A 1 2.24 -26.06 3.00
CA MET A 1 1.67 -24.82 2.45
C MET A 1 2.78 -24.06 1.78
N GLU A 2 2.52 -23.45 0.63
CA GLU A 2 3.49 -22.59 -0.03
C GLU A 2 3.76 -21.32 0.80
N PRO A 3 5.01 -20.84 0.87
CA PRO A 3 5.31 -19.56 1.48
C PRO A 3 4.59 -18.42 0.77
N ILE A 4 4.12 -17.41 1.52
CA ILE A 4 3.60 -16.19 0.90
C ILE A 4 4.76 -15.38 0.31
N GLU A 5 4.55 -14.76 -0.85
CA GLU A 5 5.56 -13.92 -1.46
C GLU A 5 5.71 -12.59 -0.70
N LEU A 6 6.96 -12.19 -0.43
CA LEU A 6 7.29 -10.89 0.17
C LEU A 6 6.67 -9.71 -0.60
N THR A 7 6.54 -9.81 -1.94
CA THR A 7 5.87 -8.77 -2.75
C THR A 7 4.40 -8.62 -2.38
N ALA A 8 3.67 -9.72 -2.21
CA ALA A 8 2.26 -9.69 -1.80
C ALA A 8 2.12 -9.05 -0.41
N VAL A 9 3.00 -9.39 0.52
CA VAL A 9 3.02 -8.79 1.86
C VAL A 9 3.32 -7.30 1.78
N ALA A 10 4.29 -6.87 0.97
CA ALA A 10 4.62 -5.46 0.80
C ALA A 10 3.46 -4.64 0.18
N ILE A 11 2.73 -5.21 -0.78
CA ILE A 11 1.54 -4.57 -1.37
C ILE A 11 0.44 -4.44 -0.31
N ALA A 12 0.08 -5.53 0.37
CA ALA A 12 -0.95 -5.48 1.41
C ALA A 12 -0.57 -4.52 2.54
N TYR A 13 0.70 -4.50 2.93
CA TYR A 13 1.24 -3.57 3.90
C TYR A 13 1.04 -2.11 3.45
N HIS A 14 1.38 -1.78 2.20
CA HIS A 14 1.19 -0.44 1.66
C HIS A 14 -0.27 0.01 1.75
N PHE A 15 -1.20 -0.83 1.28
CA PHE A 15 -2.64 -0.52 1.36
C PHE A 15 -3.12 -0.40 2.82
N LEU A 16 -2.61 -1.26 3.71
CA LEU A 16 -2.93 -1.22 5.15
C LEU A 16 -2.45 0.08 5.80
N THR A 17 -1.26 0.58 5.45
CA THR A 17 -0.79 1.88 5.94
C THR A 17 -1.73 3.01 5.55
N LYS A 18 -2.18 3.04 4.28
CA LYS A 18 -3.13 4.06 3.80
C LYS A 18 -4.49 3.96 4.48
N TYR A 19 -4.99 2.74 4.69
CA TYR A 19 -6.24 2.49 5.42
C TYR A 19 -6.19 3.06 6.84
N VAL A 20 -5.08 2.86 7.56
CA VAL A 20 -4.92 3.29 8.96
C VAL A 20 -4.54 4.78 9.09
N GLU A 21 -3.70 5.32 8.20
CA GLU A 21 -3.23 6.72 8.26
C GLU A 21 -4.30 7.76 7.91
N LYS A 22 -5.25 7.43 7.02
CA LYS A 22 -6.19 8.40 6.42
C LYS A 22 -7.64 7.94 6.33
N THR A 23 -8.09 7.16 7.32
CA THR A 23 -9.50 6.73 7.42
C THR A 23 -10.02 5.92 6.21
N GLY A 24 -9.14 5.46 5.31
CA GLY A 24 -9.53 4.78 4.08
C GLY A 24 -10.10 5.68 2.97
N GLU A 25 -10.04 7.01 3.09
CA GLU A 25 -10.52 7.91 2.03
C GLU A 25 -9.82 7.64 0.69
N GLY A 26 -10.61 7.36 -0.35
CA GLY A 26 -10.11 7.02 -1.68
C GLY A 26 -9.84 5.52 -1.89
N LEU A 27 -10.06 4.67 -0.89
CA LEU A 27 -10.13 3.23 -1.10
C LEU A 27 -11.54 2.80 -1.52
N ALA A 28 -11.63 1.89 -2.45
CA ALA A 28 -12.86 1.28 -2.89
C ALA A 28 -13.40 0.38 -1.77
N GLU A 29 -14.71 0.16 -1.78
CA GLU A 29 -15.43 -0.50 -0.68
C GLU A 29 -14.87 -1.90 -0.40
N LYS A 30 -14.69 -2.73 -1.44
CA LYS A 30 -14.18 -4.10 -1.25
C LYS A 30 -12.75 -4.11 -0.72
N THR A 31 -11.89 -3.24 -1.22
CA THR A 31 -10.53 -3.08 -0.68
C THR A 31 -10.57 -2.65 0.79
N THR A 32 -11.44 -1.71 1.15
CA THR A 32 -11.61 -1.23 2.53
C THR A 32 -12.09 -2.33 3.47
N GLU A 33 -13.06 -3.15 3.05
CA GLU A 33 -13.56 -4.28 3.85
C GLU A 33 -12.47 -5.32 4.12
N ASN A 34 -11.71 -5.73 3.11
CA ASN A 34 -10.65 -6.73 3.27
C ASN A 34 -9.46 -6.20 4.09
N LEU A 35 -9.13 -4.91 3.94
CA LEU A 35 -8.15 -4.26 4.81
C LEU A 35 -8.64 -4.16 6.26
N GLY A 36 -9.94 -3.95 6.46
CA GLY A 36 -10.56 -4.01 7.78
C GLY A 36 -10.39 -5.38 8.43
N LYS A 37 -10.65 -6.47 7.69
CA LYS A 37 -10.43 -7.85 8.18
C LYS A 37 -8.98 -8.09 8.54
N LEU A 38 -8.06 -7.81 7.61
CA LEU A 38 -6.61 -7.94 7.82
C LEU A 38 -6.16 -7.16 9.07
N TRP A 39 -6.63 -5.93 9.22
CA TRP A 39 -6.27 -5.10 10.37
C TRP A 39 -6.81 -5.64 11.70
N GLN A 40 -8.04 -6.15 11.72
CA GLN A 40 -8.58 -6.81 12.91
C GLN A 40 -7.79 -8.07 13.25
N GLY A 41 -7.48 -8.90 12.26
CA GLY A 41 -6.65 -10.09 12.43
C GLY A 41 -5.28 -9.77 13.05
N ILE A 42 -4.63 -8.69 12.59
CA ILE A 42 -3.37 -8.22 13.17
C ILE A 42 -3.53 -7.77 14.64
N LYS A 43 -4.60 -7.02 14.96
CA LYS A 43 -4.83 -6.48 16.30
C LYS A 43 -5.23 -7.53 17.34
N THR A 44 -5.82 -8.66 16.92
CA THR A 44 -6.21 -9.74 17.83
C THR A 44 -5.06 -10.68 18.16
N MET A 45 -3.92 -10.56 17.47
CA MET A 45 -2.73 -11.34 17.79
C MET A 45 -2.13 -10.95 19.15
N PRO A 46 -1.38 -11.86 19.80
CA PRO A 46 -0.63 -11.55 21.01
C PRO A 46 0.20 -10.27 20.89
N ALA A 47 0.26 -9.47 21.96
CA ALA A 47 0.87 -8.15 21.95
C ALA A 47 2.36 -8.11 21.57
N ASN A 48 3.03 -9.26 21.58
CA ASN A 48 4.44 -9.45 21.24
C ASN A 48 4.66 -10.21 19.90
N THR A 49 3.60 -10.46 19.13
CA THR A 49 3.71 -11.13 17.82
C THR A 49 4.50 -10.29 16.83
N PHE A 50 4.35 -8.97 16.89
CA PHE A 50 5.03 -8.03 16.03
C PHE A 50 5.91 -7.09 16.87
N ALA A 51 7.18 -6.95 16.50
CA ALA A 51 8.12 -6.08 17.20
C ALA A 51 8.27 -4.73 16.50
N ALA A 52 8.28 -4.73 15.17
CA ALA A 52 8.33 -3.54 14.33
C ALA A 52 6.93 -2.97 14.09
N LEU A 53 5.97 -3.81 13.67
CA LEU A 53 4.56 -3.43 13.57
C LEU A 53 3.98 -3.39 14.98
N LYS A 54 3.51 -2.22 15.43
CA LYS A 54 3.06 -2.00 16.82
C LYS A 54 1.56 -1.69 16.84
N PRO A 55 0.69 -2.68 16.56
CA PRO A 55 -0.72 -2.43 16.24
C PRO A 55 -1.53 -1.79 17.39
N ALA A 56 -1.04 -1.89 18.63
CA ALA A 56 -1.66 -1.26 19.80
C ALA A 56 -1.28 0.23 19.99
N ARG A 57 -0.43 0.82 19.14
CA ARG A 57 0.02 2.21 19.25
C ARG A 57 -0.71 3.13 18.25
N GLU A 58 -0.83 4.41 18.60
CA GLU A 58 -1.45 5.45 17.74
C GLU A 58 -0.76 5.57 16.37
N ASN A 59 0.56 5.41 16.33
CA ASN A 59 1.31 5.23 15.09
C ASN A 59 1.84 3.79 15.03
N PRO A 60 1.08 2.86 14.42
CA PRO A 60 1.41 1.45 14.48
C PRO A 60 2.52 1.05 13.50
N PHE A 61 2.84 1.88 12.51
CA PHE A 61 3.84 1.57 11.51
C PHE A 61 5.20 2.20 11.87
N PRO A 62 6.29 1.44 11.81
CA PRO A 62 7.63 1.96 12.04
C PRO A 62 8.09 2.83 10.87
N GLY A 63 9.08 3.70 11.10
CA GLY A 63 9.83 4.34 10.01
C GLY A 63 10.67 3.34 9.20
N ASP A 64 11.04 2.20 9.80
CA ASP A 64 11.68 1.07 9.12
C ASP A 64 10.62 0.06 8.63
N PHE A 65 10.13 0.28 7.42
CA PHE A 65 9.09 -0.54 6.81
C PHE A 65 9.54 -1.96 6.43
N GLU A 66 10.84 -2.17 6.18
CA GLU A 66 11.33 -3.49 5.77
C GLU A 66 11.12 -4.52 6.88
N GLN A 67 11.46 -4.16 8.12
CA GLN A 67 11.30 -5.08 9.23
C GLN A 67 9.83 -5.46 9.46
N ALA A 68 8.91 -4.51 9.36
CA ALA A 68 7.48 -4.80 9.54
C ALA A 68 6.93 -5.70 8.43
N ILE A 69 7.35 -5.52 7.17
CA ILE A 69 6.97 -6.39 6.06
C ILE A 69 7.50 -7.81 6.27
N ARG A 70 8.76 -7.96 6.69
CA ARG A 70 9.37 -9.29 6.99
C ARG A 70 8.70 -9.97 8.18
N GLU A 71 8.33 -9.22 9.21
CA GLU A 71 7.57 -9.76 10.34
C GLU A 71 6.19 -10.24 9.90
N MET A 72 5.47 -9.44 9.11
CA MET A 72 4.18 -9.86 8.55
C MET A 72 4.29 -11.11 7.67
N GLU A 73 5.33 -11.22 6.85
CA GLU A 73 5.62 -12.43 6.06
C GLU A 73 5.86 -13.65 6.96
N ALA A 74 6.72 -13.52 7.97
CA ALA A 74 7.07 -14.61 8.88
C ALA A 74 5.83 -15.10 9.66
N VAL A 75 5.01 -14.18 10.16
CA VAL A 75 3.78 -14.50 10.89
C VAL A 75 2.74 -15.12 9.96
N ALA A 76 2.53 -14.56 8.77
CA ALA A 76 1.59 -15.12 7.79
C ALA A 76 2.00 -16.54 7.36
N ASN A 77 3.29 -16.83 7.26
CA ASN A 77 3.76 -18.18 6.94
C ASN A 77 3.44 -19.22 8.02
N GLN A 78 3.16 -18.78 9.25
CA GLN A 78 2.76 -19.63 10.37
C GLN A 78 1.27 -19.53 10.70
N ASN A 79 0.57 -18.53 10.16
CA ASN A 79 -0.85 -18.28 10.39
C ASN A 79 -1.63 -18.29 9.06
N PRO A 80 -2.33 -19.40 8.75
CA PRO A 80 -3.10 -19.53 7.50
C PRO A 80 -4.19 -18.48 7.31
N GLU A 81 -4.81 -18.00 8.39
CA GLU A 81 -5.86 -16.97 8.34
C GLU A 81 -5.27 -15.63 7.94
N LEU A 82 -4.19 -15.20 8.62
CA LEU A 82 -3.48 -13.96 8.24
C LEU A 82 -2.93 -14.05 6.81
N LYS A 83 -2.42 -15.22 6.40
CA LYS A 83 -1.96 -15.45 5.03
C LYS A 83 -3.09 -15.23 4.04
N GLN A 84 -4.27 -15.77 4.32
CA GLN A 84 -5.43 -15.63 3.44
C GLN A 84 -5.89 -14.17 3.37
N ASP A 85 -5.94 -13.46 4.50
CA ASP A 85 -6.31 -12.04 4.53
C ASP A 85 -5.38 -11.18 3.66
N ILE A 86 -4.06 -11.45 3.68
CA ILE A 86 -3.09 -10.76 2.82
C ILE A 86 -3.36 -11.07 1.34
N ILE A 87 -3.60 -12.34 1.00
CA ILE A 87 -3.89 -12.76 -0.38
C ILE A 87 -5.16 -12.09 -0.88
N ASP A 88 -6.21 -12.06 -0.06
CA ASP A 88 -7.50 -11.47 -0.40
C ASP A 88 -7.33 -9.97 -0.66
N VAL A 89 -6.66 -9.23 0.22
CA VAL A 89 -6.35 -7.81 0.00
C VAL A 89 -5.63 -7.59 -1.32
N VAL A 90 -4.61 -8.39 -1.64
CA VAL A 90 -3.87 -8.26 -2.91
C VAL A 90 -4.75 -8.58 -4.11
N ALA A 91 -5.60 -9.60 -4.02
CA ALA A 91 -6.52 -9.96 -5.10
C ALA A 91 -7.52 -8.83 -5.39
N VAL A 92 -8.13 -8.26 -4.35
CA VAL A 92 -9.10 -7.17 -4.50
C VAL A 92 -8.41 -5.90 -4.98
N ALA A 93 -7.20 -5.62 -4.49
CA ALA A 93 -6.40 -4.49 -4.97
C ALA A 93 -6.03 -4.64 -6.46
N LYS A 94 -5.75 -5.86 -6.94
CA LYS A 94 -5.50 -6.13 -8.37
C LYS A 94 -6.75 -5.94 -9.22
N GLU A 95 -7.92 -6.24 -8.68
CA GLU A 95 -9.21 -6.01 -9.35
C GLU A 95 -9.55 -4.52 -9.43
N GLU A 96 -9.45 -3.80 -8.31
CA GLU A 96 -9.90 -2.40 -8.18
C GLU A 96 -8.83 -1.39 -8.62
N TYR A 97 -7.54 -1.77 -8.60
CA TYR A 97 -6.40 -0.90 -8.91
C TYR A 97 -5.33 -1.60 -9.78
N PRO A 98 -5.69 -2.21 -10.92
CA PRO A 98 -4.79 -3.08 -11.69
C PRO A 98 -3.50 -2.38 -12.15
N GLU A 99 -3.59 -1.15 -12.67
CA GLU A 99 -2.42 -0.41 -13.15
C GLU A 99 -1.50 0.01 -12.00
N TYR A 100 -2.12 0.42 -10.88
CA TYR A 100 -1.40 0.85 -9.68
C TYR A 100 -0.63 -0.32 -9.05
N VAL A 101 -1.30 -1.47 -8.84
CA VAL A 101 -0.67 -2.66 -8.27
C VAL A 101 0.44 -3.17 -9.19
N LYS A 102 0.23 -3.19 -10.51
CA LYS A 102 1.27 -3.59 -11.47
C LYS A 102 2.50 -2.69 -11.41
N ASN A 103 2.31 -1.37 -11.28
CA ASN A 103 3.41 -0.42 -11.12
C ASN A 103 4.14 -0.64 -9.78
N LEU A 104 3.39 -0.89 -8.71
CA LEU A 104 3.94 -1.17 -7.40
C LEU A 104 4.77 -2.47 -7.40
N GLU A 105 4.28 -3.54 -8.03
CA GLU A 105 5.02 -4.79 -8.24
C GLU A 105 6.34 -4.54 -8.98
N ALA A 106 6.32 -3.81 -10.10
CA ALA A 106 7.52 -3.52 -10.87
C ALA A 106 8.56 -2.72 -10.05
N LYS A 107 8.11 -1.73 -9.29
CA LYS A 107 8.99 -0.93 -8.42
C LYS A 107 9.54 -1.74 -7.24
N LEU A 108 8.76 -2.66 -6.67
CA LEU A 108 9.22 -3.57 -5.63
C LEU A 108 10.28 -4.54 -6.16
N GLU A 109 10.11 -5.07 -7.38
CA GLU A 109 11.12 -5.91 -8.04
C GLU A 109 12.41 -5.13 -8.33
N GLU A 110 12.31 -3.87 -8.77
CA GLU A 110 13.48 -3.00 -8.93
C GLU A 110 14.21 -2.79 -7.59
N ILE A 111 13.48 -2.48 -6.51
CA ILE A 111 14.06 -2.30 -5.16
C ILE A 111 14.73 -3.58 -4.68
N LYS A 112 14.12 -4.74 -4.89
CA LYS A 112 14.73 -6.04 -4.56
C LYS A 112 16.06 -6.23 -5.27
N SER A 113 16.12 -5.92 -6.58
CA SER A 113 17.34 -6.08 -7.38
C SER A 113 18.50 -5.17 -6.92
N GLN A 114 18.18 -4.05 -6.28
CA GLN A 114 19.13 -3.04 -5.82
C GLN A 114 19.46 -3.12 -4.32
N GLY A 115 18.98 -4.16 -3.63
CA GLY A 115 19.02 -4.26 -2.17
C GLY A 115 17.88 -3.50 -1.50
N ILE A 116 17.03 -4.26 -0.79
CA ILE A 116 15.91 -3.73 -0.03
C ILE A 116 16.48 -2.87 1.11
N THR A 117 15.98 -1.64 1.20
CA THR A 117 16.21 -0.78 2.36
C THR A 117 14.89 -0.13 2.73
N ALA A 118 14.69 0.10 4.02
CA ALA A 118 13.47 0.71 4.53
C ALA A 118 13.20 2.09 3.92
N GLU A 119 14.25 2.88 3.66
CA GLU A 119 14.15 4.19 3.02
C GLU A 119 13.59 4.11 1.60
N LYS A 120 14.03 3.12 0.80
CA LYS A 120 13.52 2.93 -0.58
C LYS A 120 12.06 2.50 -0.59
N ILE A 121 11.67 1.60 0.32
CA ILE A 121 10.27 1.17 0.47
C ILE A 121 9.40 2.34 0.94
N ASN A 122 9.88 3.11 1.92
CA ASN A 122 9.17 4.29 2.42
C ASN A 122 8.96 5.32 1.31
N ALA A 123 10.03 5.65 0.57
CA ALA A 123 9.99 6.60 -0.53
C ALA A 123 9.02 6.15 -1.63
N LEU A 124 8.99 4.85 -1.94
CA LEU A 124 8.01 4.26 -2.84
C LEU A 124 6.58 4.51 -2.35
N PHE A 125 6.30 4.22 -1.07
CA PHE A 125 4.96 4.32 -0.49
C PHE A 125 4.48 5.76 -0.27
N GLN A 126 5.39 6.70 -0.01
CA GLN A 126 5.08 8.13 0.07
C GLN A 126 4.84 8.74 -1.31
N GLY A 127 5.62 8.33 -2.32
CA GLY A 127 5.47 8.78 -3.70
C GLY A 127 4.28 8.16 -4.44
N SER A 128 3.67 7.11 -3.90
CA SER A 128 2.55 6.40 -4.53
C SER A 128 1.20 6.90 -4.01
N THR A 129 0.35 7.37 -4.91
CA THR A 129 -1.02 7.77 -4.60
C THR A 129 -2.00 6.73 -5.12
N ILE A 130 -2.85 6.21 -4.23
CA ILE A 130 -3.96 5.35 -4.61
C ILE A 130 -5.14 6.28 -4.93
N THR A 131 -5.44 6.48 -6.22
CA THR A 131 -6.65 7.19 -6.64
C THR A 131 -7.81 6.21 -6.73
N GLY A 132 -8.78 6.34 -5.82
CA GLY A 132 -10.02 5.58 -5.79
C GLY A 132 -10.80 5.67 -7.10
N GLY A 133 -11.05 4.52 -7.72
CA GLY A 133 -12.02 4.40 -8.79
C GLY A 133 -13.43 4.59 -8.24
N VAL A 134 -13.92 5.83 -8.24
CA VAL A 134 -15.12 6.34 -8.95
C VAL A 134 -15.18 7.84 -8.59
N VAL A 135 -14.56 8.68 -9.43
CA VAL A 135 -15.03 10.05 -9.59
C VAL A 135 -15.90 10.01 -10.84
N GLY A 136 -17.20 10.17 -10.65
CA GLY A 136 -18.07 10.50 -11.77
C GLY A 136 -17.47 11.70 -12.50
N ASN A 137 -17.04 11.47 -13.73
CA ASN A 137 -16.70 12.48 -14.73
C ASN A 137 -16.02 13.77 -14.23
N THR A 138 -14.69 13.78 -14.15
CA THR A 138 -13.89 14.90 -14.66
C THR A 138 -12.50 14.36 -15.01
N GLY A 139 -12.12 14.53 -16.28
CA GLY A 139 -10.82 14.08 -16.77
C GLY A 139 -9.66 14.72 -16.02
N ASN A 140 -8.71 13.89 -15.59
CA ASN A 140 -7.28 14.13 -15.73
C ASN A 140 -6.54 12.89 -15.22
N PHE A 141 -6.16 12.03 -16.16
CA PHE A 141 -4.99 11.16 -16.00
C PHE A 141 -3.78 12.09 -15.81
N ILE A 142 -3.22 12.19 -14.60
CA ILE A 142 -1.87 12.71 -14.45
C ILE A 142 -0.96 11.53 -14.17
N GLY A 143 -0.51 10.96 -15.29
CA GLY A 143 0.76 10.27 -15.36
C GLY A 143 1.88 11.24 -15.04
N ASN A 144 2.84 10.75 -14.26
CA ASN A 144 4.11 11.36 -13.95
C ASN A 144 4.79 11.92 -15.23
N THR A 145 5.13 13.20 -15.26
CA THR A 145 6.35 13.79 -15.86
C THR A 145 6.25 15.31 -15.80
N GLY A 146 7.37 15.96 -15.46
CA GLY A 146 7.45 17.40 -15.24
C GLY A 146 6.89 18.22 -16.41
N THR A 147 6.01 19.15 -16.10
CA THR A 147 5.78 20.34 -16.92
C THR A 147 5.73 21.53 -15.98
N THR A 148 6.79 22.32 -16.01
CA THR A 148 6.75 23.72 -15.59
C THR A 148 5.67 24.38 -16.46
N ILE A 149 4.55 24.79 -15.86
CA ILE A 149 3.60 25.66 -16.54
C ILE A 149 4.18 27.07 -16.49
N GLU A 150 5.07 27.37 -17.44
CA GLU A 150 5.43 28.72 -17.84
C GLU A 150 4.82 28.97 -19.21
N GLY A 151 3.92 29.96 -19.31
CA GLY A 151 3.30 30.32 -20.59
C GLY A 151 2.16 31.32 -20.51
N ASN A 152 2.47 32.56 -20.13
CA ASN A 152 1.76 33.83 -20.37
C ASN A 152 0.30 33.80 -20.89
N VAL A 153 -0.63 34.24 -20.04
CA VAL A 153 -1.94 34.75 -20.48
C VAL A 153 -1.76 36.22 -20.91
N ASN A 154 -1.88 36.50 -22.20
CA ASN A 154 -1.91 37.87 -22.72
C ASN A 154 -3.36 38.27 -23.00
N PHE A 155 -3.91 39.16 -22.16
CA PHE A 155 -5.24 39.72 -22.37
C PHE A 155 -5.15 40.87 -23.36
N ASN A 156 -5.45 40.61 -24.64
CA ASN A 156 -5.77 41.69 -25.56
C ASN A 156 -7.27 41.98 -25.50
N GLN A 157 -7.59 43.15 -24.95
CA GLN A 157 -8.86 43.84 -25.11
C GLN A 157 -9.12 44.12 -26.59
N ILE A 158 -10.31 43.78 -27.08
CA ILE A 158 -11.05 44.55 -28.10
C ILE A 158 -12.53 44.49 -27.74
#